data_AF-A0A1H0RZ90-F1
#
_entry.id   AF-A0A1H0RZ90-F1
#
_cell.length_a   1.000
_cell.length_b   1.000
_cell.length_c   1.000
_cell.angle_alpha   90.00
_cell.angle_beta   90.00
_cell.angle_gamma   90.00
#
_symmetry.space_group_name_H-M   'P 1'
#
loop_
_entity.id
_entity.type
_entity.pdbx_description
1 polymer ?
#
loop_
_entity_poly.entity_id
_entity_poly.type
_entity_poly.pdbx_seq_one_letter_code
_entity_poly.pdbx_strand_id
1 'polypeptide(L)'
;MPRHADFTMRSNMPAYFCDPRSPWQRGTNENTNRLLREYFPKGTDLSDYSQPELDAVADELNDRPRETLGWRKPNQVFNELLLNPTDAPTT
;
A
#
# COMPACT_ATOMS: atom_id res chain seq x y z
N MET A 1 26.41 6.74 -1.55
CA MET A 1 25.34 6.74 -2.57
C MET A 1 23.99 6.85 -1.89
N PRO A 2 23.00 7.56 -2.45
CA PRO A 2 21.63 7.52 -1.96
C PRO A 2 21.13 6.08 -2.02
N ARG A 3 20.64 5.51 -0.91
CA ARG A 3 20.26 4.08 -0.82
C ARG A 3 19.21 3.65 -1.86
N HIS A 4 18.45 4.59 -2.41
CA HIS A 4 17.46 4.31 -3.45
C HIS A 4 18.10 3.95 -4.80
N ALA A 5 19.27 4.50 -5.13
CA ALA A 5 19.99 4.17 -6.35
C ALA A 5 20.45 2.70 -6.31
N ASP A 6 20.97 2.27 -5.16
CA ASP A 6 21.39 0.88 -4.93
C ASP A 6 20.18 -0.08 -4.96
N PHE A 7 19.03 0.33 -4.40
CA PHE A 7 17.78 -0.43 -4.50
C PHE A 7 17.37 -0.64 -5.95
N THR A 8 17.26 0.43 -6.74
CA THR A 8 16.84 0.36 -8.14
C THR A 8 17.79 -0.50 -8.98
N MET A 9 19.11 -0.38 -8.78
CA MET A 9 20.07 -1.24 -9.48
C MET A 9 19.90 -2.73 -9.14
N ARG A 10 19.58 -3.07 -7.89
CA ARG A 10 19.46 -4.46 -7.43
C ARG A 10 18.12 -5.11 -7.76
N SER A 11 17.03 -4.34 -7.73
CA SER A 11 15.67 -4.84 -8.00
C SER A 11 15.21 -4.64 -9.43
N ASN A 12 15.92 -3.81 -10.21
CA ASN A 12 15.46 -3.29 -11.50
C ASN A 12 14.08 -2.60 -11.40
N MET A 13 13.76 -2.02 -10.22
CA MET A 13 12.51 -1.29 -9.99
C MET A 13 12.79 0.22 -9.83
N PRO A 14 12.13 1.09 -10.59
CA PRO A 14 12.28 2.54 -10.44
C PRO A 14 11.77 3.00 -9.07
N ALA A 15 12.46 3.98 -8.49
CA ALA A 15 12.03 4.66 -7.27
C ALA A 15 11.46 6.04 -7.61
N TYR A 16 10.28 6.35 -7.06
CA TYR A 16 9.60 7.63 -7.26
C TYR A 16 9.50 8.38 -5.93
N PHE A 17 9.65 9.71 -5.98
CA PHE A 17 9.58 10.58 -4.81
C PHE A 17 8.51 11.65 -5.01
N CYS A 18 7.91 12.11 -3.92
CA CYS A 18 7.00 13.26 -3.93
C CYS A 18 7.78 14.54 -3.60
N ASP A 19 7.30 15.65 -4.13
CA ASP A 19 7.80 16.98 -3.84
C ASP A 19 7.61 17.33 -2.35
N PRO A 20 8.55 18.08 -1.75
CA PRO A 20 8.42 18.54 -0.38
C PRO A 20 7.15 19.38 -0.18
N ARG A 21 6.39 19.07 0.88
CA ARG A 21 5.10 19.71 1.22
C ARG A 21 3.97 19.44 0.21
N SER A 22 4.05 18.35 -0.55
CA SER A 22 3.01 17.91 -1.48
C SER A 22 2.37 16.57 -1.09
N PRO A 23 1.67 16.48 0.06
CA PRO A 23 1.08 15.22 0.55
C PRO A 23 0.04 14.63 -0.41
N TRP A 24 -0.59 15.44 -1.26
CA TRP A 24 -1.56 14.97 -2.26
C TRP A 24 -0.95 14.05 -3.33
N GLN A 25 0.36 14.12 -3.61
CA GLN A 25 1.04 13.22 -4.54
C GLN A 25 1.11 11.76 -4.02
N ARG A 26 0.70 11.53 -2.77
CA ARG A 26 0.61 10.21 -2.14
C ARG A 26 -0.74 10.00 -1.44
N GLY A 27 -1.82 10.61 -1.96
CA GLY A 27 -3.13 10.61 -1.33
C GLY A 27 -3.64 9.21 -0.94
N THR A 28 -3.42 8.21 -1.79
CA THR A 28 -3.79 6.81 -1.51
C THR A 28 -3.05 6.26 -0.28
N ASN A 29 -1.75 6.51 -0.16
CA ASN A 29 -0.96 6.04 0.99
C ASN A 29 -1.44 6.69 2.29
N GLU A 30 -1.73 8.00 2.26
CA GLU A 30 -2.25 8.70 3.44
C GLU A 30 -3.63 8.18 3.86
N ASN A 31 -4.51 7.88 2.91
CA ASN A 31 -5.81 7.27 3.17
C ASN A 31 -5.66 5.86 3.79
N THR A 32 -4.78 5.02 3.24
CA THR A 32 -4.51 3.68 3.78
C THR A 32 -3.90 3.76 5.19
N ASN A 33 -2.95 4.66 5.42
CA ASN A 33 -2.37 4.88 6.74
C ASN A 33 -3.39 5.36 7.78
N ARG A 34 -4.42 6.12 7.36
CA ARG A 34 -5.52 6.51 8.25
C ARG A 34 -6.33 5.29 8.71
N LEU A 35 -6.59 4.34 7.83
CA LEU A 35 -7.31 3.10 8.16
C LEU A 35 -6.51 2.21 9.10
N LEU A 36 -5.19 2.08 8.86
CA LEU A 36 -4.31 1.34 9.77
C LEU A 36 -4.30 1.93 11.18
N ARG A 37 -4.50 3.25 11.33
CA ARG A 37 -4.60 3.91 12.64
C ARG A 37 -5.87 3.59 13.43
N GLU A 38 -6.86 2.94 12.81
CA GLU A 38 -8.01 2.37 13.53
C GLU A 38 -7.58 1.17 14.40
N TYR A 39 -6.51 0.46 13.99
CA TYR A 39 -5.96 -0.72 14.68
C TYR A 39 -4.72 -0.38 15.49
N PHE A 40 -3.85 0.45 14.92
CA PHE A 40 -2.57 0.82 15.49
C PHE A 40 -2.52 2.34 15.67
N PRO A 41 -3.06 2.87 16.79
CA PRO A 41 -3.00 4.29 17.10
C PRO A 41 -1.60 4.86 16.93
N LYS A 42 -1.53 6.17 16.66
CA LYS A 42 -0.24 6.82 16.43
C LYS A 42 0.68 6.62 17.65
N GLY A 43 1.87 6.06 17.41
CA GLY A 43 2.85 5.79 18.46
C GLY A 43 2.81 4.36 19.00
N THR A 44 1.90 3.51 18.52
CA THR A 44 1.94 2.06 18.76
C THR A 44 3.26 1.47 18.27
N ASP A 45 3.92 0.71 19.13
CA ASP A 45 5.07 -0.11 18.75
C ASP A 45 4.54 -1.38 18.07
N LEU A 46 4.84 -1.55 16.78
CA LEU A 46 4.40 -2.72 16.03
C LEU A 46 5.20 -3.99 16.40
N SER A 47 6.33 -3.86 17.09
CA SER A 47 7.12 -5.02 17.53
C SER A 47 6.45 -5.80 18.68
N ASP A 48 5.47 -5.19 19.35
CA ASP A 48 4.62 -5.85 20.34
C ASP A 48 3.59 -6.80 19.71
N TYR A 49 3.40 -6.73 18.39
CA TYR A 49 2.43 -7.55 17.65
C TYR A 49 3.17 -8.67 16.91
N SER A 50 2.59 -9.86 16.96
CA SER A 50 3.06 -10.99 16.17
C SER A 50 2.74 -10.81 14.68
N GLN A 51 3.54 -11.43 13.82
CA GLN A 51 3.28 -11.41 12.37
C GLN A 51 1.85 -11.86 12.01
N PRO A 52 1.29 -12.94 12.60
CA PRO A 52 -0.10 -13.33 12.32
C PRO A 52 -1.15 -12.28 12.71
N GLU A 53 -0.91 -11.49 13.77
CA GLU A 53 -1.82 -10.40 14.15
C GLU A 53 -1.77 -9.25 13.14
N LEU A 54 -0.58 -8.90 12.66
CA LEU A 54 -0.40 -7.89 11.61
C LEU A 54 -1.03 -8.36 10.29
N ASP A 55 -0.84 -9.61 9.93
CA ASP A 55 -1.42 -10.23 8.73
C ASP A 55 -2.96 -10.22 8.80
N ALA A 56 -3.55 -10.54 9.96
CA ALA A 56 -5.00 -10.50 10.13
C ALA A 56 -5.58 -9.10 9.90
N VAL A 57 -4.91 -8.04 10.36
CA VAL A 57 -5.32 -6.66 10.07
C VAL A 57 -5.17 -6.32 8.59
N ALA A 58 -4.07 -6.76 7.96
CA ALA A 58 -3.85 -6.56 6.54
C ALA A 58 -4.93 -7.25 5.70
N ASP A 59 -5.26 -8.50 6.03
CA ASP A 59 -6.30 -9.28 5.39
C ASP A 59 -7.65 -8.60 5.53
N GLU A 60 -8.03 -8.14 6.73
CA GLU A 60 -9.29 -7.42 6.92
C GLU A 60 -9.36 -6.14 6.06
N LEU A 61 -8.28 -5.35 6.02
CA LEU A 61 -8.23 -4.14 5.20
C LEU A 61 -8.27 -4.43 3.69
N ASN A 62 -7.67 -5.55 3.26
CA ASN A 62 -7.67 -6.02 1.88
C ASN A 62 -9.00 -6.67 1.48
N ASP A 63 -9.77 -7.18 2.44
CA ASP A 63 -11.13 -7.71 2.27
C ASP A 63 -12.23 -6.66 2.42
N ARG A 64 -11.90 -5.45 2.89
CA ARG A 64 -12.88 -4.38 3.09
C ARG A 64 -13.24 -3.70 1.76
N PRO A 65 -14.52 -3.70 1.33
CA PRO A 65 -14.99 -2.96 0.16
C PRO A 65 -14.57 -1.48 0.16
N ARG A 66 -14.14 -0.96 -0.99
CA ARG A 66 -13.73 0.46 -1.15
C ARG A 66 -14.60 1.16 -2.17
N GLU A 67 -15.17 2.31 -1.80
CA GLU A 67 -15.94 3.15 -2.72
C GLU A 67 -15.12 3.54 -3.97
N THR A 68 -13.83 3.85 -3.80
CA THR A 68 -12.91 4.17 -4.90
C THR A 68 -12.69 3.03 -5.89
N LEU A 69 -13.05 1.80 -5.52
CA LEU A 69 -13.01 0.60 -6.37
C LEU A 69 -14.42 0.14 -6.78
N GLY A 70 -15.43 1.03 -6.72
CA GLY A 70 -16.82 0.66 -7.01
C GLY A 70 -17.37 -0.36 -6.02
N TRP A 71 -16.99 -0.23 -4.74
CA TRP A 71 -17.34 -1.15 -3.64
C TRP A 71 -16.79 -2.58 -3.81
N ARG A 72 -15.80 -2.77 -4.68
CA ARG A 72 -15.04 -4.02 -4.74
C ARG A 72 -13.95 -4.06 -3.68
N LYS A 73 -13.50 -5.27 -3.35
CA LYS A 73 -12.41 -5.47 -2.37
C LYS A 73 -11.04 -5.27 -3.03
N PRO A 74 -10.07 -4.65 -2.33
CA PRO A 74 -8.70 -4.51 -2.84
C PRO A 74 -8.08 -5.83 -3.31
N ASN A 75 -8.21 -6.92 -2.54
CA ASN A 75 -7.67 -8.23 -2.91
C ASN A 75 -8.28 -8.78 -4.22
N GLN A 76 -9.58 -8.57 -4.45
CA GLN A 76 -10.26 -8.99 -5.68
C GLN A 76 -9.72 -8.24 -6.90
N VAL A 77 -9.65 -6.91 -6.81
CA VAL A 77 -9.14 -6.07 -7.91
C VAL A 77 -7.68 -6.38 -8.19
N PHE A 78 -6.87 -6.56 -7.13
CA PHE A 78 -5.46 -6.93 -7.28
C PHE A 78 -5.28 -8.29 -7.96
N ASN A 79 -6.04 -9.31 -7.54
CA ASN A 79 -5.99 -10.64 -8.15
C ASN A 79 -6.40 -10.61 -9.63
N GLU A 80 -7.39 -9.82 -10.01
CA GLU A 80 -7.77 -9.66 -11.42
C GLU A 80 -6.66 -9.02 -12.26
N LEU A 81 -5.97 -8.01 -11.72
CA LEU A 81 -4.83 -7.39 -12.41
C LEU A 81 -3.67 -8.36 -12.61
N LEU A 82 -3.42 -9.25 -11.64
CA LEU A 82 -2.38 -10.28 -11.77
C LEU A 82 -2.73 -11.34 -12.82
N LEU A 83 -4.01 -11.68 -12.94
CA LEU A 83 -4.49 -12.66 -13.92
C LEU A 83 -4.61 -12.07 -15.33
N ASN A 84 -4.84 -10.75 -15.46
CA ASN A 84 -5.00 -10.02 -16.72
C ASN A 84 -4.00 -8.85 -16.83
N PRO A 85 -2.69 -9.12 -16.97
CA PRO A 85 -1.66 -8.08 -16.91
C PRO A 85 -1.73 -7.04 -18.04
N THR A 86 -2.44 -7.33 -19.13
CA THR A 86 -2.65 -6.41 -20.27
C THR A 86 -3.60 -5.25 -19.97
N ASP A 87 -4.42 -5.35 -18.92
CA ASP A 87 -5.34 -4.28 -18.48
C ASP A 87 -4.70 -3.34 -17.45
N ALA A 88 -3.44 -3.59 -17.07
CA ALA A 88 -2.69 -2.66 -16.25
C ALA A 88 -2.55 -1.34 -17.03
N PRO A 89 -2.88 -0.18 -16.43
CA PRO A 89 -2.74 1.09 -17.11
C PRO A 89 -1.28 1.27 -17.55
N THR A 90 -1.04 1.20 -18.86
CA THR A 90 0.23 1.59 -19.46
C THR A 90 0.44 3.06 -19.10
N THR A 91 1.42 3.30 -18.22
CA THR A 91 1.81 4.66 -17.80
C THR A 91 2.44 5.42 -18.95
#